data_AF-A0A931RUH9-F1
#
_entry.id   AF-A0A931RUH9-F1
#
_cell.length_a   1.000
_cell.length_b   1.000
_cell.length_c   1.000
_cell.angle_alpha   90.00
_cell.angle_beta   90.00
_cell.angle_gamma   90.00
#
_symmetry.space_group_name_H-M   'P 1'
#
loop_
_entity.id
_entity.type
_entity.pdbx_description
1 polymer ?
#
loop_
_entity_poly.entity_id
_entity_poly.type
_entity_poly.pdbx_seq_one_letter_code
_entity_poly.pdbx_strand_id
1 'polypeptide(L)'
;MNSKFFEWVLRIGIAGEFIGHGVFALQGKKDWIGWFANFGVSDPEVAKTLLLLVGLMDLAVALIVLFKPIRIALLWAVVWGFWTALLRPLVGMPIWDFIERWANWSAPLALLAFYGWPKSLGGWFRKNN
;
A
#
# COMPACT_ATOMS: atom_id res chain seq x y z
N MET A 1 4.74 3.21 -28.23
CA MET A 1 5.05 2.56 -26.94
C MET A 1 3.89 1.67 -26.54
N ASN A 2 4.14 0.43 -26.07
CA ASN A 2 3.06 -0.51 -25.72
C ASN A 2 2.47 -0.18 -24.34
N SER A 3 1.35 0.55 -24.30
CA SER A 3 0.69 0.98 -23.06
C SER A 3 0.33 -0.17 -22.11
N LYS A 4 0.03 -1.36 -22.67
CA LYS A 4 -0.24 -2.58 -21.91
C LYS A 4 0.99 -3.11 -21.18
N PHE A 5 2.19 -2.93 -21.74
CA PHE A 5 3.43 -3.33 -21.08
C PHE A 5 3.69 -2.48 -19.83
N PHE A 6 3.57 -1.15 -19.93
CA PHE A 6 3.71 -0.24 -18.77
C PHE A 6 2.70 -0.54 -17.67
N GLU A 7 1.45 -0.79 -18.04
CA GLU A 7 0.41 -1.18 -17.08
C GLU A 7 0.83 -2.42 -16.30
N TRP A 8 1.30 -3.48 -16.96
CA TRP A 8 1.72 -4.71 -16.30
C TRP A 8 2.96 -4.53 -15.42
N VAL A 9 3.94 -3.74 -15.88
CA VAL A 9 5.12 -3.42 -15.07
C VAL A 9 4.71 -2.73 -13.76
N LEU A 10 3.82 -1.75 -13.83
CA LEU A 10 3.30 -1.08 -12.63
C LEU A 10 2.52 -2.05 -11.73
N ARG A 11 1.63 -2.87 -12.30
CA ARG A 11 0.84 -3.84 -11.53
C ARG A 11 1.73 -4.84 -10.79
N ILE A 12 2.77 -5.35 -11.43
CA ILE A 12 3.72 -6.28 -10.82
C ILE A 12 4.52 -5.58 -9.72
N GLY A 13 5.00 -4.36 -9.96
CA GLY A 13 5.74 -3.58 -8.97
C GLY A 13 4.91 -3.29 -7.71
N ILE A 14 3.68 -2.77 -7.88
CA ILE A 14 2.76 -2.49 -6.78
C ILE A 14 2.39 -3.79 -6.04
N ALA A 15 2.06 -4.86 -6.77
CA ALA A 15 1.72 -6.12 -6.14
C ALA A 15 2.90 -6.71 -5.35
N GLY A 16 4.12 -6.67 -5.88
CA GLY A 16 5.32 -7.16 -5.19
C GLY A 16 5.61 -6.40 -3.89
N GLU A 17 5.47 -5.07 -3.92
CA GLU A 17 5.61 -4.23 -2.73
C GLU A 17 4.58 -4.60 -1.65
N PHE A 18 3.29 -4.66 -2.01
CA PHE A 18 2.22 -4.95 -1.06
C PHE A 18 2.27 -6.42 -0.58
N ILE A 19 2.71 -7.36 -1.41
CA ILE A 19 2.98 -8.74 -0.96
C ILE A 19 4.08 -8.75 0.10
N GLY A 20 5.21 -8.06 -0.15
CA GLY A 20 6.31 -8.00 0.80
C GLY A 20 5.88 -7.40 2.14
N HIS A 21 5.17 -6.27 2.12
CA HIS A 21 4.64 -5.66 3.34
C HIS A 21 3.63 -6.55 4.04
N GLY A 22 2.69 -7.14 3.29
CA GLY A 22 1.69 -8.05 3.82
C GLY A 22 2.32 -9.25 4.54
N VAL A 23 3.33 -9.87 3.94
CA VAL A 23 4.05 -11.00 4.55
C VAL A 23 4.78 -10.58 5.83
N PHE A 24 5.48 -9.43 5.85
CA PHE A 24 6.14 -8.96 7.07
C PHE A 24 5.15 -8.62 8.19
N ALA A 25 3.97 -8.10 7.85
CA ALA A 25 2.90 -7.84 8.80
C ALA A 25 2.32 -9.15 9.37
N LEU A 26 2.05 -10.15 8.51
CA LEU A 26 1.57 -11.48 8.93
C LEU A 26 2.57 -12.24 9.80
N GLN A 27 3.88 -12.05 9.56
CA GLN A 27 4.95 -12.59 10.41
C GLN A 27 5.07 -11.87 11.76
N GLY A 28 4.32 -10.79 11.97
CA GLY A 28 4.38 -10.02 13.21
C GLY A 28 5.72 -9.33 13.40
N LYS A 29 6.23 -8.62 12.38
CA LYS A 29 7.52 -7.90 12.48
C LYS A 29 7.57 -7.06 13.75
N LYS A 30 8.54 -7.37 14.62
CA LYS A 30 8.64 -6.81 15.99
C LYS A 30 8.66 -5.28 16.01
N ASP A 31 9.41 -4.65 15.11
CA ASP A 31 9.46 -3.18 15.04
C ASP A 31 8.09 -2.58 14.74
N TRP A 32 7.33 -3.20 13.83
CA TRP A 32 6.01 -2.71 13.43
C TRP A 32 5.01 -2.84 14.56
N ILE A 33 5.07 -3.93 15.32
CA ILE A 33 4.31 -4.08 16.57
C ILE A 33 4.70 -2.98 17.56
N GLY A 34 6.01 -2.71 17.73
CA GLY A 34 6.50 -1.66 18.63
C GLY A 34 6.04 -0.25 18.23
N TRP A 35 5.83 0.00 16.93
CA TRP A 35 5.37 1.30 16.45
C TRP A 35 3.95 1.64 16.93
N PHE A 36 3.07 0.65 17.14
CA PHE A 36 1.70 0.86 17.63
C PHE A 36 1.65 1.62 18.97
N ALA A 37 2.66 1.46 19.83
CA ALA A 37 2.73 2.17 21.10
C ALA A 37 2.82 3.70 20.93
N ASN A 38 3.47 4.18 19.86
CA ASN A 38 3.53 5.61 19.52
C ASN A 38 2.16 6.19 19.14
N PHE A 39 1.18 5.32 18.84
CA PHE A 39 -0.18 5.69 18.44
C PHE A 39 -1.22 5.25 19.47
N GLY A 40 -0.81 5.05 20.72
CA GLY A 40 -1.71 4.77 21.85
C GLY A 40 -2.12 3.30 22.00
N VAL A 41 -1.60 2.39 21.17
CA VAL A 41 -1.86 0.95 21.30
C VAL A 41 -0.64 0.29 21.95
N SER A 42 -0.67 0.26 23.29
CA SER A 42 0.45 -0.28 24.10
C SER A 42 0.36 -1.77 24.38
N ASP A 43 -0.82 -2.38 24.23
CA ASP A 43 -1.01 -3.83 24.39
C ASP A 43 -0.41 -4.58 23.19
N PRO A 44 0.63 -5.42 23.39
CA PRO A 44 1.28 -6.14 22.30
C PRO A 44 0.38 -7.14 21.57
N GLU A 45 -0.60 -7.74 22.23
CA GLU A 45 -1.50 -8.71 21.60
C GLU A 45 -2.56 -8.01 20.72
N VAL A 46 -3.02 -6.84 21.16
CA VAL A 46 -3.86 -5.96 20.33
C VAL A 46 -3.07 -5.47 19.12
N ALA A 47 -1.83 -5.00 19.32
CA ALA A 47 -0.97 -4.54 18.23
C ALA A 47 -0.66 -5.65 17.21
N LYS A 48 -0.39 -6.88 17.65
CA LYS A 48 -0.23 -8.06 16.78
C LYS A 48 -1.48 -8.34 15.95
N THR A 49 -2.65 -8.29 16.57
CA THR A 49 -3.93 -8.53 15.88
C THR A 49 -4.18 -7.47 14.83
N LEU A 50 -3.98 -6.19 15.16
CA LEU A 50 -4.10 -5.09 14.20
C LEU A 50 -3.08 -5.22 13.07
N LEU A 51 -1.84 -5.60 13.37
CA LEU A 51 -0.81 -5.82 12.36
C LEU A 51 -1.17 -6.98 11.42
N LEU A 52 -1.74 -8.06 11.94
CA LEU A 52 -2.25 -9.17 11.13
C LEU A 52 -3.35 -8.69 10.16
N LEU A 53 -4.28 -7.86 10.62
CA LEU A 53 -5.33 -7.28 9.77
C LEU A 53 -4.74 -6.37 8.69
N VAL A 54 -3.74 -5.56 9.03
CA VAL A 54 -2.96 -4.77 8.06
C VAL A 54 -2.33 -5.68 7.02
N GLY A 55 -1.71 -6.80 7.42
CA GLY A 55 -1.10 -7.74 6.49
C GLY A 55 -2.09 -8.37 5.52
N LEU A 56 -3.27 -8.75 6.01
CA LEU A 56 -4.36 -9.27 5.16
C LEU A 56 -4.85 -8.21 4.16
N MET A 57 -4.97 -6.96 4.60
CA MET A 57 -5.35 -5.84 3.73
C MET A 57 -4.31 -5.60 2.63
N ASP A 58 -3.03 -5.64 2.96
CA ASP A 58 -1.96 -5.46 1.98
C ASP A 58 -1.99 -6.57 0.92
N LEU A 59 -2.18 -7.83 1.33
CA LEU A 59 -2.33 -8.94 0.38
C LEU A 59 -3.58 -8.80 -0.50
N ALA A 60 -4.70 -8.35 0.07
CA ALA A 60 -5.92 -8.11 -0.71
C ALA A 60 -5.70 -7.03 -1.77
N VAL A 61 -5.05 -5.93 -1.41
CA VAL A 61 -4.69 -4.85 -2.35
C VAL A 61 -3.76 -5.38 -3.45
N ALA A 62 -2.74 -6.16 -3.09
CA ALA A 62 -1.83 -6.75 -4.06
C ALA A 62 -2.57 -7.62 -5.09
N LEU A 63 -3.45 -8.51 -4.64
CA LEU A 63 -4.25 -9.37 -5.52
C LEU A 63 -5.19 -8.56 -6.40
N ILE A 64 -5.87 -7.56 -5.85
CA ILE A 64 -6.76 -6.68 -6.62
C ILE A 64 -5.95 -5.96 -7.70
N VAL A 65 -4.81 -5.34 -7.38
CA VAL A 65 -3.99 -4.63 -8.36
C VAL A 65 -3.41 -5.59 -9.41
N LEU A 66 -3.00 -6.78 -8.99
CA LEU A 66 -2.41 -7.77 -9.89
C LEU A 66 -3.41 -8.35 -10.87
N PHE A 67 -4.69 -8.54 -10.51
CA PHE A 67 -5.69 -9.18 -11.38
C PHE A 67 -6.73 -8.23 -11.97
N LYS A 68 -7.23 -7.27 -11.19
CA LYS A 68 -8.28 -6.33 -11.58
C LYS A 68 -8.05 -4.97 -10.89
N PRO A 69 -7.12 -4.14 -11.40
CA PRO A 69 -6.69 -2.90 -10.74
C PRO A 69 -7.80 -1.82 -10.80
N ILE A 70 -8.81 -1.96 -9.95
CA ILE A 70 -9.88 -0.98 -9.79
C ILE A 70 -9.33 0.29 -9.13
N ARG A 71 -9.84 1.45 -9.55
CA ARG A 71 -9.30 2.75 -9.13
C ARG A 71 -9.35 2.97 -7.62
N ILE A 72 -10.38 2.48 -6.93
CA ILE A 72 -10.47 2.64 -5.46
C ILE A 72 -9.36 1.90 -4.72
N ALA A 73 -8.96 0.72 -5.19
CA ALA A 73 -7.85 -0.02 -4.61
C ALA A 73 -6.51 0.67 -4.88
N LEU A 74 -6.34 1.27 -6.07
CA LEU A 74 -5.16 2.09 -6.36
C LEU A 74 -5.11 3.35 -5.50
N LEU A 75 -6.24 4.04 -5.32
CA LEU A 75 -6.32 5.20 -4.43
C LEU A 75 -5.95 4.81 -2.99
N TRP A 76 -6.49 3.70 -2.51
CA TRP A 76 -6.11 3.15 -1.21
C TRP A 76 -4.61 2.87 -1.14
N ALA A 77 -4.04 2.21 -2.16
CA ALA A 77 -2.61 1.91 -2.21
C ALA A 77 -1.74 3.17 -2.15
N VAL A 78 -2.15 4.26 -2.82
CA VAL A 78 -1.47 5.57 -2.74
C VAL A 78 -1.50 6.10 -1.30
N VAL A 79 -2.68 6.19 -0.69
CA VAL A 79 -2.84 6.77 0.65
C VAL A 79 -2.12 5.92 1.69
N TRP A 80 -2.28 4.60 1.62
CA TRP A 80 -1.70 3.66 2.57
C TRP A 80 -0.19 3.51 2.43
N GLY A 81 0.32 3.42 1.19
CA GLY A 81 1.76 3.39 0.92
C GLY A 81 2.45 4.67 1.39
N PHE A 82 1.81 5.83 1.20
CA PHE A 82 2.34 7.11 1.67
C PHE A 82 2.33 7.16 3.20
N TRP A 83 1.21 6.81 3.84
CA TRP A 83 1.09 6.80 5.28
C TRP A 83 2.12 5.88 5.93
N THR A 84 2.25 4.64 5.44
CA THR A 84 3.20 3.69 6.02
C THR A 84 4.64 4.13 5.80
N ALA A 85 5.00 4.74 4.67
CA ALA A 85 6.31 5.34 4.49
C ALA A 85 6.54 6.53 5.46
N LEU A 86 5.54 7.40 5.62
CA LEU A 86 5.60 8.56 6.52
C LEU A 86 5.71 8.17 8.00
N LEU A 87 5.22 6.99 8.39
CA LEU A 87 5.40 6.48 9.76
C LEU A 87 6.88 6.41 10.16
N ARG A 88 7.81 6.23 9.21
CA ARG A 88 9.24 6.06 9.49
C ARG A 88 9.82 7.24 10.31
N PRO A 89 9.79 8.49 9.81
CA PRO A 89 10.23 9.63 10.61
C PRO A 89 9.36 9.87 11.85
N LEU A 90 8.07 9.55 11.82
CA LEU A 90 7.17 9.76 12.96
C LEU A 90 7.51 8.88 14.17
N VAL A 91 8.07 7.69 13.94
CA VAL A 91 8.53 6.78 15.01
C VAL A 91 10.03 6.93 15.31
N GLY A 92 10.65 8.02 14.84
CA GLY A 92 12.04 8.36 15.14
C GLY A 92 13.10 7.75 14.22
N MET A 93 12.71 7.14 13.09
CA MET A 93 13.68 6.65 12.10
C MET A 93 14.16 7.76 11.16
N PRO A 94 15.31 7.58 10.47
CA PRO A 94 15.83 8.59 9.54
C PRO A 94 14.84 8.98 8.44
N ILE A 95 14.83 10.26 8.05
CA ILE A 95 13.99 10.75 6.94
C ILE A 95 14.27 10.02 5.61
N TRP A 96 15.48 9.50 5.45
CA TRP A 96 15.87 8.71 4.28
C TRP A 96 15.08 7.42 4.14
N ASP A 97 14.58 6.84 5.23
CA ASP A 97 13.70 5.65 5.15
C ASP A 97 12.34 5.97 4.52
N PHE A 98 11.87 7.22 4.67
CA PHE A 98 10.68 7.71 3.98
C PHE A 98 10.98 7.97 2.50
N ILE A 99 12.10 8.62 2.20
CA ILE A 99 12.51 8.97 0.83
C ILE A 99 12.82 7.71 0.00
N GLU A 100 13.49 6.72 0.57
CA GLU A 100 13.77 5.42 -0.07
C GLU A 100 12.46 4.71 -0.51
N ARG A 101 11.36 4.93 0.23
CA ARG A 101 10.05 4.31 0.01
C ARG A 101 9.12 5.17 -0.83
N TRP A 102 9.62 6.17 -1.55
CA TRP A 102 8.77 7.03 -2.40
C TRP A 102 8.00 6.25 -3.47
N ALA A 103 8.63 5.20 -4.00
CA ALA A 103 8.02 4.30 -4.97
C ALA A 103 6.73 3.64 -4.46
N ASN A 104 6.59 3.46 -3.14
CA ASN A 104 5.48 2.76 -2.50
C ASN A 104 4.11 3.35 -2.83
N TRP A 105 4.06 4.68 -2.96
CA TRP A 105 2.82 5.39 -3.28
C TRP A 105 2.85 6.03 -4.67
N SER A 106 4.03 6.34 -5.22
CA SER A 106 4.12 6.92 -6.54
C SER A 106 3.81 5.90 -7.65
N ALA A 107 4.13 4.62 -7.48
CA ALA A 107 3.78 3.57 -8.43
C ALA A 107 2.25 3.35 -8.58
N PRO A 108 1.46 3.17 -7.49
CA PRO A 108 0.01 3.08 -7.62
C PRO A 108 -0.61 4.40 -8.10
N LEU A 109 -0.02 5.56 -7.75
CA LEU A 109 -0.47 6.85 -8.28
C LEU A 109 -0.28 6.96 -9.79
N ALA A 110 0.86 6.50 -10.31
CA ALA A 110 1.12 6.47 -11.74
C ALA A 110 0.11 5.58 -12.47
N LEU A 111 -0.22 4.42 -11.92
CA LEU A 111 -1.23 3.53 -12.50
C LEU A 111 -2.64 4.12 -12.44
N LEU A 112 -2.99 4.79 -11.34
CA LEU A 112 -4.26 5.50 -11.20
C LEU A 112 -4.37 6.66 -12.21
N ALA A 113 -3.31 7.45 -12.34
CA ALA A 113 -3.23 8.54 -13.31
C ALA A 113 -3.34 8.04 -14.75
N PHE A 114 -2.73 6.89 -15.07
CA PHE A 114 -2.85 6.23 -16.37
C PHE A 114 -4.31 5.85 -16.70
N TYR A 115 -5.10 5.42 -15.72
CA TYR A 115 -6.53 5.13 -15.90
C TYR A 115 -7.45 6.36 -15.88
N GLY A 116 -6.91 7.50 -15.46
CA GLY A 116 -7.64 8.75 -15.29
C GLY A 116 -8.61 8.75 -14.11
N TRP A 117 -8.98 9.96 -13.69
CA TRP A 117 -9.93 10.16 -12.59
C TRP A 117 -11.37 9.85 -13.04
N PRO A 118 -12.15 9.10 -12.25
CA PRO A 118 -13.51 8.76 -12.62
C PRO A 118 -14.42 9.98 -12.48
N LYS A 119 -15.40 10.11 -13.39
CA LYS A 119 -16.40 11.19 -13.39
C LYS A 119 -17.62 10.89 -12.52
N SER A 120 -17.74 9.67 -12.00
CA SER A 120 -18.87 9.20 -11.21
C SER A 120 -18.41 8.20 -10.13
N LEU A 121 -19.24 8.01 -9.11
CA LEU A 121 -18.96 7.05 -8.03
C LEU A 121 -18.74 5.63 -8.56
N GLY A 122 -19.51 5.21 -9.57
CA GLY A 122 -19.36 3.89 -10.19
C GLY A 122 -18.02 3.67 -10.90
N GLY A 123 -17.37 4.75 -11.37
CA GLY A 123 -16.07 4.68 -12.04
C GLY A 123 -14.93 4.24 -11.12
N TRP A 124 -15.06 4.40 -9.80
CA TRP A 124 -14.08 3.95 -8.81
C TRP A 124 -13.94 2.43 -8.74
N PHE A 125 -15.01 1.70 -9.06
CA PHE A 125 -15.06 0.24 -9.05
C PHE A 125 -14.70 -0.40 -10.40
N ARG A 126 -14.22 0.42 -11.35
CA ARG A 126 -13.79 -0.01 -12.68
C ARG A 126 -12.33 0.37 -12.91
N LYS A 127 -11.67 -0.35 -13.81
CA LYS A 127 -10.31 -0.02 -14.28
C LYS A 127 -10.34 1.18 -15.22
N ASN A 128 -11.31 1.21 -16.15
CA ASN A 128 -11.46 2.24 -17.18
C ASN A 128 -12.85 2.89 -17.06
N ASN A 129 -13.07 4.04 -17.71
CA ASN A 129 -14.42 4.66 -17.79
C ASN A 129 -15.30 3.87 -18.75
#